data_AF-A0AAD6DST0-F1
#
_entry.id   AF-A0AAD6DST0-F1
#
_cell.length_a   1.000
_cell.length_b   1.000
_cell.length_c   1.000
_cell.angle_alpha   90.00
_cell.angle_beta   90.00
_cell.angle_gamma   90.00
#
_symmetry.space_group_name_H-M   'P 1'
#
loop_
_entity.id
_entity.type
_entity.pdbx_description
1 polymer ?
#
loop_
_entity_poly.entity_id
_entity_poly.type
_entity_poly.pdbx_seq_one_letter_code
_entity_poly.pdbx_strand_id
1 'polypeptide(L)'
;MITQDPVKRVAFERKCIEDKRSDEKGVILLQDNPSSRGHCRFWECVPTKLNNISSAFRFDVKDLSGRHYEPNMHYHVSFMEQIFPNLSVLVEREVLQMEVGVTQLTSAS
;
A
#
# COMPACT_ATOMS: atom_id res chain seq x y z
N MET A 1 -2.84 -11.79 20.81
CA MET A 1 -3.11 -13.12 20.21
C MET A 1 -3.16 -12.93 18.71
N ILE A 2 -2.20 -13.47 17.95
CA ILE A 2 -2.22 -13.41 16.49
C ILE A 2 -3.41 -14.25 16.04
N THR A 3 -4.42 -13.62 15.44
CA THR A 3 -5.60 -14.32 14.93
C THR A 3 -5.14 -15.24 13.81
N GLN A 4 -5.40 -16.55 13.93
CA GLN A 4 -5.11 -17.53 12.86
C GLN A 4 -6.17 -17.51 11.76
N ASP A 5 -7.28 -16.84 12.00
CA ASP A 5 -8.40 -16.68 11.08
C ASP A 5 -8.06 -15.63 10.00
N PRO A 6 -8.00 -16.01 8.71
CA PRO A 6 -7.69 -15.10 7.60
C PRO A 6 -8.61 -13.88 7.54
N VAL A 7 -9.90 -14.04 7.87
CA VAL A 7 -10.87 -12.94 7.85
C VAL A 7 -10.54 -11.93 8.94
N LYS A 8 -10.17 -12.42 10.14
CA LYS A 8 -9.76 -11.54 11.25
C LYS A 8 -8.43 -10.86 10.98
N ARG A 9 -7.52 -11.50 10.22
CA ARG A 9 -6.26 -10.87 9.78
C ARG A 9 -6.51 -9.75 8.79
N VAL A 10 -7.31 -10.00 7.75
CA VAL A 10 -7.71 -8.97 6.78
C VAL A 10 -8.38 -7.78 7.49
N ALA A 11 -9.27 -8.05 8.44
CA ALA A 11 -9.91 -6.99 9.23
C ALA A 11 -8.91 -6.22 10.11
N PHE A 12 -7.93 -6.91 10.70
CA PHE A 12 -6.87 -6.28 11.47
C PHE A 12 -5.98 -5.38 10.61
N GLU A 13 -5.52 -5.88 9.46
CA GLU A 13 -4.69 -5.11 8.50
C GLU A 13 -5.45 -3.89 7.98
N ARG A 14 -6.74 -4.06 7.63
CA ARG A 14 -7.62 -2.94 7.26
C ARG A 14 -7.65 -1.88 8.35
N LYS A 15 -7.90 -2.29 9.58
CA LYS A 15 -7.94 -1.37 10.73
C LYS A 15 -6.61 -0.66 10.94
N CYS A 16 -5.48 -1.36 10.83
CA CYS A 16 -4.16 -0.72 10.95
C CYS A 16 -3.93 0.36 9.89
N ILE A 17 -4.36 0.12 8.65
CA ILE A 17 -4.28 1.11 7.57
C ILE A 17 -5.24 2.28 7.85
N GLU A 18 -6.46 2.02 8.31
CA GLU A 18 -7.45 3.07 8.63
C GLU A 18 -7.04 3.91 9.86
N ASP A 19 -6.46 3.30 10.89
CA ASP A 19 -5.97 3.98 12.09
C ASP A 19 -4.83 4.94 11.71
N LYS A 20 -3.89 4.51 10.87
CA LYS A 20 -2.83 5.40 10.31
C LYS A 20 -3.38 6.57 9.50
N ARG A 21 -4.63 6.48 9.04
CA ARG A 21 -5.29 7.53 8.25
C ARG A 21 -6.14 8.47 9.09
N SER A 22 -6.55 8.05 10.28
CA SER A 22 -7.41 8.86 11.16
C SER A 22 -6.72 10.14 11.65
N ASP A 23 -5.39 10.24 11.50
CA ASP A 23 -4.60 11.45 11.74
C ASP A 23 -4.63 12.48 10.57
N GLU A 24 -5.55 12.32 9.60
CA GLU A 24 -5.77 13.19 8.42
C GLU A 24 -4.57 13.37 7.46
N LYS A 25 -3.50 12.60 7.65
CA LYS A 25 -2.26 12.75 6.87
C LYS A 25 -1.79 11.45 6.21
N GLY A 26 -2.53 10.35 6.37
CA GLY A 26 -2.20 9.06 5.73
C GLY A 26 -2.81 8.94 4.33
N VAL A 27 -1.98 8.69 3.31
CA VAL A 27 -2.43 8.42 1.93
C VAL A 27 -2.07 7.00 1.51
N ILE A 28 -2.94 6.41 0.68
CA ILE A 28 -2.64 5.17 -0.03
C ILE A 28 -2.27 5.56 -1.46
N LEU A 29 -1.11 5.13 -1.93
CA LEU A 29 -0.61 5.43 -3.27
C LEU A 29 -0.49 4.16 -4.07
N LEU A 30 -1.06 4.12 -5.27
CA LEU A 30 -0.67 3.15 -6.29
C LEU A 30 0.50 3.75 -7.08
N GLN A 31 1.65 3.08 -7.07
CA GLN A 31 2.90 3.59 -7.68
C GLN A 31 3.60 2.51 -8.50
N ASP A 32 4.42 2.94 -9.45
CA ASP A 32 5.42 2.08 -10.09
C ASP A 32 6.36 1.48 -9.04
N ASN A 33 6.83 0.27 -9.30
CA ASN A 33 7.74 -0.46 -8.45
C ASN A 33 9.13 -0.54 -9.14
N PRO A 34 9.97 0.49 -8.99
CA PRO A 34 11.25 0.58 -9.69
C PRO A 34 12.29 -0.45 -9.21
N SER A 35 12.01 -1.15 -8.11
CA SER A 35 12.91 -2.19 -7.60
C SER A 35 12.13 -3.34 -6.98
N SER A 36 12.58 -4.56 -7.26
CA SER A 36 12.10 -5.74 -6.55
C SER A 36 12.73 -5.87 -5.15
N ARG A 37 12.98 -4.77 -4.44
CA ARG A 37 13.60 -4.77 -3.09
C ARG A 37 12.62 -4.41 -1.97
N GLY A 38 11.43 -3.90 -2.30
CA GLY A 38 10.39 -3.59 -1.32
C GLY A 38 9.64 -4.84 -0.90
N HIS A 39 9.59 -5.12 0.39
CA HIS A 39 8.84 -6.26 0.93
C HIS A 39 7.37 -5.93 1.10
N CYS A 40 6.48 -6.85 0.76
CA CYS A 40 5.08 -6.71 1.12
C CYS A 40 4.91 -6.89 2.63
N ARG A 41 4.11 -6.00 3.24
CA ARG A 41 3.87 -5.99 4.67
C ARG A 41 2.78 -6.96 5.13
N PHE A 42 1.93 -7.42 4.21
CA PHE A 42 0.82 -8.31 4.54
C PHE A 42 1.33 -9.60 5.17
N TRP A 43 0.77 -9.95 6.33
CA TRP A 43 1.23 -11.09 7.12
C TRP A 43 1.27 -12.42 6.33
N GLU A 44 0.32 -12.65 5.42
CA GLU A 44 0.26 -13.88 4.62
C GLU A 44 1.07 -13.82 3.33
N CYS A 45 1.84 -12.75 3.10
CA CYS A 45 2.89 -12.72 2.09
C CYS A 45 4.11 -13.57 2.53
N VAL A 46 3.85 -14.84 2.87
CA VAL A 46 4.76 -15.82 3.49
C VAL A 46 5.77 -16.36 2.46
N PRO A 47 7.00 -16.70 2.90
CA PRO A 47 8.22 -16.59 2.12
C PRO A 47 8.52 -17.87 1.34
N THR A 48 8.30 -17.87 0.04
CA THR A 48 8.82 -18.96 -0.81
C THR A 48 10.15 -18.64 -1.48
N LYS A 49 10.68 -17.40 -1.31
CA LYS A 49 12.11 -17.03 -1.37
C LYS A 49 12.34 -15.52 -1.49
N LEU A 50 11.31 -14.75 -1.82
CA LEU A 50 11.40 -13.30 -1.99
C LEU A 50 10.06 -12.68 -1.57
N ASN A 51 10.01 -12.00 -0.43
CA ASN A 51 8.82 -11.22 -0.02
C ASN A 51 8.68 -9.94 -0.85
N ASN A 52 9.52 -9.84 -1.89
CA ASN A 52 9.69 -8.68 -2.70
C ASN A 52 8.49 -8.54 -3.61
N ILE A 53 7.99 -7.33 -3.71
CA ILE A 53 7.04 -6.99 -4.74
C ILE A 53 7.83 -6.99 -6.05
N SER A 54 7.55 -7.96 -6.92
CA SER A 54 8.15 -8.10 -8.25
C SER A 54 7.22 -7.60 -9.36
N SER A 55 5.95 -7.32 -9.03
CA SER A 55 5.01 -6.68 -9.95
C SER A 55 5.48 -5.28 -10.30
N ALA A 56 5.13 -4.82 -11.51
CA ALA A 56 5.43 -3.49 -12.00
C ALA A 56 4.82 -2.38 -11.13
N PHE A 57 3.72 -2.69 -10.42
CA PHE A 57 3.03 -1.76 -9.53
C PHE A 57 2.94 -2.32 -8.11
N ARG A 58 2.81 -1.40 -7.14
CA ARG A 58 2.57 -1.71 -5.73
C ARG A 58 1.74 -0.61 -5.09
N PHE A 59 1.10 -0.94 -3.97
CA PHE A 59 0.54 0.08 -3.09
C PHE A 59 1.57 0.49 -2.03
N ASP A 60 1.62 1.78 -1.73
CA ASP A 60 2.39 2.35 -0.63
C ASP A 60 1.45 3.12 0.31
N VAL A 61 1.43 2.74 1.59
CA VAL A 61 0.72 3.49 2.63
C VAL A 61 1.73 4.41 3.30
N LYS A 62 1.62 5.71 3.00
CA LYS A 62 2.53 6.74 3.50
C LYS A 62 1.84 7.58 4.57
N ASP A 63 2.57 7.85 5.65
CA ASP A 63 2.23 8.88 6.60
C ASP A 63 2.85 10.22 6.16
N LEU A 64 2.02 11.17 5.73
CA LEU A 64 2.46 12.52 5.37
C LEU A 64 2.61 13.43 6.60
N SER A 65 2.37 12.94 7.81
CA SER A 65 2.49 13.74 9.02
C SER A 65 3.92 14.17 9.30
N GLY A 66 4.91 13.45 8.76
CA GLY A 66 6.33 13.66 9.04
C GLY A 66 6.71 13.44 10.51
N ARG A 67 5.77 12.97 11.34
CA ARG A 67 5.96 12.81 12.80
C ARG A 67 6.67 11.50 13.14
N HIS A 68 6.69 10.53 12.23
CA HIS A 68 7.35 9.24 12.44
C HIS A 68 8.22 8.87 11.23
N TYR A 69 9.46 8.45 11.50
CA TYR A 69 10.31 7.71 10.55
C TYR A 69 9.83 6.25 10.47
N GLU A 70 8.52 6.02 10.33
CA GLU A 70 8.03 4.68 10.09
C GLU A 70 8.33 4.32 8.63
N PRO A 71 8.93 3.14 8.36
CA PRO A 71 9.19 2.74 6.99
C PRO A 71 7.88 2.63 6.21
N ASN A 72 7.91 3.10 4.96
CA ASN A 72 6.82 2.97 4.00
C ASN A 72 6.28 1.54 3.99
N MET A 73 4.96 1.40 4.03
CA MET A 73 4.31 0.09 4.06
C MET A 73 3.88 -0.28 2.65
N HIS A 74 4.63 -1.20 2.05
CA HIS A 74 4.35 -1.67 0.71
C HIS A 74 3.44 -2.90 0.71
N TYR A 75 2.52 -2.96 -0.25
CA TYR A 75 1.62 -4.10 -0.44
C TYR A 75 1.55 -4.50 -1.91
N HIS A 76 1.51 -5.81 -2.18
CA HIS A 76 1.10 -6.28 -3.51
C HIS A 76 -0.34 -5.83 -3.78
N VAL A 77 -0.63 -5.59 -5.06
CA VAL A 77 -1.97 -5.22 -5.52
C VAL A 77 -3.02 -6.25 -5.05
N SER A 78 -2.73 -7.55 -5.21
CA SER A 78 -3.64 -8.64 -4.83
C SER A 78 -3.98 -8.66 -3.33
N PHE A 79 -3.07 -8.24 -2.45
CA PHE A 79 -3.36 -8.17 -1.02
C PHE A 79 -4.16 -6.92 -0.64
N MET A 80 -3.93 -5.80 -1.34
CA MET A 80 -4.77 -4.62 -1.16
C MET A 80 -6.20 -4.82 -1.64
N GLU A 81 -6.43 -5.59 -2.71
CA GLU A 81 -7.77 -5.98 -3.14
C GLU A 81 -8.48 -6.87 -2.10
N GLN A 82 -7.74 -7.70 -1.36
CA GLN A 82 -8.30 -8.48 -0.25
C GLN A 82 -8.63 -7.59 0.95
N ILE A 83 -7.74 -6.65 1.29
CA ILE A 83 -7.94 -5.70 2.40
C ILE A 83 -9.07 -4.73 2.08
N PHE A 84 -9.15 -4.22 0.86
CA PHE A 84 -10.15 -3.27 0.40
C PHE A 84 -10.81 -3.79 -0.89
N PRO A 85 -11.85 -4.64 -0.78
CA PRO A 85 -12.52 -5.24 -1.94
C PRO A 85 -13.13 -4.22 -2.90
N ASN A 86 -13.40 -3.00 -2.43
CA ASN A 86 -13.89 -1.90 -3.23
C ASN A 86 -12.90 -0.74 -3.19
N LEU A 87 -11.83 -0.84 -3.99
CA LEU A 87 -10.83 0.21 -4.13
C LEU A 87 -11.41 1.50 -4.72
N SER A 88 -12.45 1.42 -5.54
CA SER A 88 -13.10 2.60 -6.15
C SER A 88 -13.65 3.55 -5.09
N VAL A 89 -14.21 3.04 -4.00
CA VAL A 89 -14.68 3.86 -2.87
C VAL A 89 -13.52 4.62 -2.21
N LEU A 90 -12.30 4.08 -2.23
CA LEU A 90 -11.13 4.80 -1.74
C LEU A 90 -10.71 5.91 -2.70
N VAL A 91 -10.85 5.71 -4.01
CA VAL A 91 -10.60 6.77 -5.01
C VAL A 91 -11.62 7.89 -4.86
N GLU A 92 -12.92 7.55 -4.79
CA GLU A 92 -14.02 8.52 -4.64
C GLU A 92 -13.90 9.38 -3.38
N ARG A 93 -13.33 8.81 -2.31
CA ARG A 93 -13.08 9.50 -1.04
C ARG A 93 -11.71 10.21 -0.99
N GLU A 94 -11.00 10.27 -2.12
CA GLU A 94 -9.66 10.87 -2.26
C GLU A 94 -8.61 10.26 -1.30
N VAL A 95 -8.87 9.02 -0.87
CA VAL A 95 -8.03 8.24 0.04
C VAL A 95 -6.90 7.56 -0.70
N LEU A 96 -7.27 6.99 -1.86
CA LEU A 96 -6.36 6.32 -2.75
C LEU A 96 -6.01 7.26 -3.88
N GLN A 97 -4.73 7.60 -3.99
CA GLN A 97 -4.20 8.37 -5.11
C GLN A 97 -3.40 7.43 -6.02
N MET A 98 -3.43 7.70 -7.32
CA MET A 98 -2.54 7.04 -8.26
C MET A 98 -1.42 8.01 -8.59
N GLU A 99 -0.17 7.61 -8.35
CA GLU A 99 0.93 8.29 -9.00
C GLU A 99 0.92 7.84 -10.45
N VAL A 100 0.32 8.66 -11.31
CA VAL A 100 0.57 8.55 -12.74
C VAL A 100 2.05 8.85 -12.90
N GLY A 101 2.82 7.86 -13.36
CA GLY A 101 4.20 8.07 -13.76
C GLY A 101 4.23 9.30 -14.66
N VAL A 102 4.78 10.40 -14.15
CA VAL A 102 5.11 11.55 -14.99
C VAL A 102 6.20 11.01 -15.91
N THR A 103 5.80 10.47 -17.06
CA THR A 103 6.62 10.60 -18.25
C THR A 103 6.88 12.09 -18.33
N GLN A 104 8.08 12.50 -17.91
CA GLN A 104 8.64 13.78 -18.32
C GLN A 104 8.62 13.70 -19.85
N LEU A 105 7.56 14.23 -20.46
CA LEU A 105 7.65 14.72 -21.81
C LEU A 105 8.70 15.80 -21.73
N THR A 106 9.91 15.42 -22.14
CA THR A 106 11.01 16.32 -22.39
C THR A 106 10.50 17.40 -23.32
N SER A 107 10.20 18.57 -22.78
CA SER A 107 10.14 19.80 -23.56
C SER A 107 11.58 20.12 -23.94
N ALA A 108 12.03 19.56 -25.06
CA ALA A 108 13.18 20.10 -25.75
C ALA A 108 12.81 21.52 -26.24
N SER A 109 13.63 22.50 -25.88
CA SER A 109 13.75 23.79 -26.56
C SER A 109 15.23 24.09 -26.74
#